data_AF-A0A0R0E5N3-F1
#
_entry.id   AF-A0A0R0E5N3-F1
#
_cell.length_a   1.000
_cell.length_b   1.000
_cell.length_c   1.000
_cell.angle_alpha   90.00
_cell.angle_beta   90.00
_cell.angle_gamma   90.00
#
_symmetry.space_group_name_H-M   'P 1'
#
loop_
_entity.id
_entity.type
_entity.pdbx_description
1 polymer ?
#
loop_
_entity_poly.entity_id
_entity_poly.type
_entity_poly.pdbx_seq_one_letter_code
_entity_poly.pdbx_strand_id
1 'polypeptide(L)'
;MSATSVNSERALAPPAIPLPPPPLSNFKIGLYQLSVSPDKDNNIAHARTAIQDDASKGAQLVLLPVSPFSFFLGSHLREGLLTCFVLSCQEIWNSPYSNDSFSVYAEDIDAGASPSTAMLSELSRILKITIVGCFILESYGGLLYNTCCVFGTDENLLAKDRKIHLFDIDIPGKITFIESKTLTVGETLTIVDTEVGRISIGICYDIRFPELAMIYVARGFSDSSNMLGNN
;
A
#
# COMPACT_ATOMS: atom_id res chain seq x y z
N MET A 1 37.17 0.31 -27.68
CA MET A 1 35.72 0.16 -27.46
C MET A 1 35.53 -0.37 -26.05
N SER A 2 35.33 0.52 -25.07
CA SER A 2 35.20 0.18 -23.65
C SER A 2 33.74 0.34 -23.22
N ALA A 3 33.10 -0.74 -22.82
CA ALA A 3 31.86 -0.69 -22.05
C ALA A 3 32.19 -1.13 -20.62
N THR A 4 32.10 -0.14 -19.74
CA THR A 4 32.36 -0.15 -18.30
C THR A 4 31.44 -1.12 -17.56
N SER A 5 32.04 -2.00 -16.76
CA SER A 5 31.40 -2.82 -15.73
C SER A 5 30.82 -1.90 -14.64
N VAL A 6 29.50 -1.93 -14.47
CA VAL A 6 28.83 -1.29 -13.34
C VAL A 6 29.01 -2.22 -12.13
N ASN A 7 29.85 -1.80 -11.19
CA ASN A 7 30.16 -2.49 -9.93
C ASN A 7 28.88 -2.74 -9.10
N SER A 8 28.54 -4.01 -8.91
CA SER A 8 27.49 -4.51 -8.01
C SER A 8 27.85 -4.40 -6.51
N GLU A 9 28.98 -3.79 -6.15
CA GLU A 9 29.49 -3.74 -4.77
C GLU A 9 29.07 -2.48 -3.97
N ARG A 10 28.29 -1.56 -4.54
CA ARG A 10 27.95 -0.28 -3.88
C ARG A 10 26.73 -0.28 -2.95
N ALA A 11 26.15 -1.45 -2.64
CA ALA A 11 24.98 -1.59 -1.76
C ALA A 11 25.32 -2.06 -0.32
N LEU A 12 26.59 -2.01 0.09
CA LEU A 12 27.02 -2.36 1.45
C LEU A 12 27.20 -1.10 2.30
N ALA A 13 26.11 -0.39 2.60
CA ALA A 13 26.08 0.48 3.76
C ALA A 13 26.14 -0.41 5.03
N PRO A 14 26.89 -0.03 6.09
CA PRO A 14 26.88 -0.79 7.33
C PRO A 14 25.43 -0.89 7.86
N PRO A 15 25.01 -2.04 8.40
CA PRO A 15 23.64 -2.19 8.88
C PRO A 15 23.39 -1.14 9.96
N ALA A 16 22.38 -0.30 9.76
CA ALA A 16 21.89 0.58 10.80
C ALA A 16 21.52 -0.28 12.02
N ILE A 17 21.87 0.17 13.23
CA ILE A 17 21.46 -0.52 14.46
C ILE A 17 19.92 -0.56 14.45
N PRO A 18 19.29 -1.75 14.42
CA PRO A 18 17.84 -1.82 14.41
C PRO A 18 17.30 -1.14 15.66
N LEU A 19 16.37 -0.19 15.50
CA LEU A 19 15.55 0.25 16.63
C LEU A 19 14.81 -0.98 17.18
N PRO A 20 14.67 -1.11 18.52
CA PRO A 20 13.87 -2.18 19.07
C PRO A 20 12.47 -2.10 18.45
N PRO A 21 11.90 -3.23 18.00
CA PRO A 21 10.56 -3.22 17.43
C PRO A 21 9.60 -2.63 18.46
N PRO A 22 8.58 -1.86 18.01
CA PRO A 22 7.60 -1.29 18.92
C PRO A 22 6.99 -2.41 19.79
N PRO A 23 6.72 -2.15 21.08
CA PRO A 23 6.20 -3.17 21.98
C PRO A 23 4.90 -3.76 21.43
N LEU A 24 4.90 -5.08 21.17
CA LEU A 24 3.73 -5.77 20.64
C LEU A 24 2.64 -5.86 21.71
N SER A 25 1.62 -5.02 21.59
CA SER A 25 0.31 -5.26 22.20
C SER A 25 -0.61 -5.95 21.20
N ASN A 26 -1.52 -6.80 21.69
CA ASN A 26 -2.62 -7.29 20.84
C ASN A 26 -3.44 -6.08 20.36
N PHE A 27 -3.74 -6.04 19.07
CA PHE A 27 -4.60 -5.03 18.47
C PHE A 27 -5.60 -5.70 17.51
N LYS A 28 -6.67 -4.97 17.17
CA LYS A 28 -7.68 -5.45 16.21
C LYS A 28 -7.43 -4.85 14.83
N ILE A 29 -7.62 -5.67 13.80
CA ILE A 29 -7.52 -5.28 12.40
C ILE A 29 -8.93 -5.25 11.80
N GLY A 30 -9.30 -4.13 11.19
CA GLY A 30 -10.47 -3.97 10.36
C GLY A 30 -10.14 -4.27 8.90
N LEU A 31 -10.87 -5.21 8.31
CA LEU A 31 -10.72 -5.63 6.93
C LEU A 31 -12.08 -5.48 6.26
N TYR A 32 -12.18 -4.57 5.30
CA TYR A 32 -13.44 -4.34 4.60
C TYR A 32 -13.35 -4.76 3.14
N GLN A 33 -14.44 -5.27 2.56
CA GLN A 33 -14.55 -5.49 1.13
C GLN A 33 -15.59 -4.54 0.56
N LEU A 34 -15.16 -3.51 -0.17
CA LEU A 34 -16.04 -2.49 -0.72
C LEU A 34 -16.66 -2.96 -2.05
N SER A 35 -17.96 -2.73 -2.23
CA SER A 35 -18.57 -2.75 -3.56
C SER A 35 -18.33 -1.39 -4.22
N VAL A 36 -17.64 -1.42 -5.37
CA VAL A 36 -17.24 -0.21 -6.09
C VAL A 36 -18.28 0.14 -7.14
N SER A 37 -18.72 1.39 -7.14
CA SER A 37 -19.65 1.96 -8.11
C SER A 37 -18.94 2.92 -9.09
N PRO A 38 -19.57 3.30 -10.20
CA PRO A 38 -19.08 4.38 -11.07
C PRO A 38 -19.17 5.78 -10.44
N ASP A 39 -19.64 5.92 -9.21
CA ASP A 39 -19.68 7.19 -8.49
C ASP A 39 -18.56 7.21 -7.44
N LYS A 40 -17.55 8.05 -7.69
CA LYS A 40 -16.39 8.20 -6.79
C LYS A 40 -16.81 8.71 -5.41
N ASP A 41 -17.72 9.68 -5.34
CA ASP A 41 -18.14 10.28 -4.07
C ASP A 41 -18.90 9.25 -3.23
N ASN A 42 -19.72 8.44 -3.88
CA ASN A 42 -20.40 7.31 -3.23
C ASN A 42 -19.41 6.28 -2.70
N ASN A 43 -18.37 5.93 -3.47
CA ASN A 43 -17.32 5.02 -3.02
C ASN A 43 -16.55 5.56 -1.81
N ILE A 44 -16.23 6.86 -1.80
CA ILE A 44 -15.58 7.54 -0.66
C ILE A 44 -16.48 7.55 0.56
N ALA A 45 -17.77 7.84 0.41
CA ALA A 45 -18.74 7.82 1.51
C ALA A 45 -18.91 6.40 2.11
N HIS A 46 -18.94 5.38 1.25
CA HIS A 46 -18.98 3.98 1.69
C HIS A 46 -17.70 3.58 2.44
N ALA A 47 -16.53 3.92 1.90
CA ALA A 47 -15.24 3.68 2.54
C ALA A 47 -15.15 4.36 3.92
N ARG A 48 -15.61 5.62 4.02
CA ARG A 48 -15.69 6.34 5.30
C ARG A 48 -16.55 5.62 6.33
N THR A 49 -17.74 5.19 5.92
CA THR A 49 -18.67 4.47 6.82
C THR A 49 -18.07 3.15 7.29
N ALA A 50 -17.43 2.41 6.39
CA ALA A 50 -16.74 1.16 6.71
C ALA A 50 -15.61 1.34 7.73
N ILE A 51 -14.75 2.35 7.53
CA ILE A 51 -13.65 2.66 8.46
C ILE A 51 -14.20 3.03 9.84
N GLN A 52 -15.25 3.85 9.90
CA GLN A 52 -15.88 4.24 11.16
C GLN A 52 -16.50 3.05 11.89
N ASP A 53 -17.14 2.12 11.18
CA ASP A 53 -17.69 0.89 11.76
C ASP A 53 -16.59 -0.02 12.33
N ASP A 54 -15.50 -0.25 11.61
CA ASP A 54 -14.36 -1.02 12.10
C ASP A 54 -13.69 -0.37 13.31
N ALA A 55 -13.49 0.95 13.28
CA ALA A 55 -12.97 1.70 14.41
C ALA A 55 -13.89 1.60 15.64
N SER A 56 -15.22 1.64 15.44
CA SER A 56 -16.19 1.48 16.54
C SER A 56 -16.12 0.10 17.21
N LYS A 57 -15.67 -0.93 16.47
CA LYS A 57 -15.42 -2.29 16.98
C LYS A 57 -14.03 -2.43 17.65
N GLY A 58 -13.26 -1.34 17.67
CA GLY A 58 -11.94 -1.24 18.30
C GLY A 58 -10.77 -1.58 17.38
N ALA A 59 -10.96 -1.58 16.06
CA ALA A 59 -9.84 -1.72 15.12
C ALA A 59 -8.83 -0.58 15.32
N GLN A 60 -7.55 -0.91 15.40
CA GLN A 60 -6.44 0.06 15.45
C GLN A 60 -5.70 0.17 14.11
N LEU A 61 -5.89 -0.84 13.24
CA LEU A 61 -5.43 -0.88 11.86
C LEU A 61 -6.63 -1.17 10.96
N VAL A 62 -6.91 -0.32 9.98
CA VAL A 62 -7.95 -0.57 8.97
C VAL A 62 -7.34 -0.61 7.58
N LEU A 63 -7.74 -1.63 6.80
CA LEU A 63 -7.27 -1.88 5.45
C LEU A 63 -8.46 -1.78 4.47
N LEU A 64 -8.38 -0.82 3.55
CA LEU A 64 -9.35 -0.66 2.47
C LEU A 64 -8.95 -1.45 1.22
N PRO A 65 -9.95 -1.81 0.40
CA PRO A 65 -10.64 -3.08 0.51
C PRO A 65 -9.68 -4.27 0.38
N VAL A 66 -9.93 -5.38 1.07
CA VAL A 66 -9.22 -6.65 0.89
C VAL A 66 -10.19 -7.74 0.42
N SER A 67 -9.74 -8.60 -0.50
CA SER A 67 -10.38 -9.92 -0.63
C SER A 67 -10.14 -10.70 0.67
N PRO A 68 -11.13 -11.43 1.21
CA PRO A 68 -10.96 -12.23 2.42
C PRO A 68 -9.88 -13.31 2.30
N PHE A 69 -9.39 -13.58 1.08
CA PHE A 69 -8.41 -14.63 0.81
C PHE A 69 -6.94 -14.17 0.76
N SER A 70 -6.64 -12.87 0.91
CA SER A 70 -5.32 -12.36 0.48
C SER A 70 -4.51 -11.66 1.56
N PHE A 71 -5.03 -11.55 2.78
CA PHE A 71 -4.23 -11.06 3.89
C PHE A 71 -3.25 -12.13 4.36
N PHE A 72 -1.97 -11.98 4.06
CA PHE A 72 -0.93 -12.82 4.64
C PHE A 72 -0.33 -12.12 5.85
N LEU A 73 -0.84 -12.45 7.04
CA LEU A 73 -0.13 -12.11 8.27
C LEU A 73 1.06 -13.05 8.42
N GLY A 74 2.19 -12.65 7.86
CA GLY A 74 3.48 -13.26 8.17
C GLY A 74 3.88 -12.88 9.59
N SER A 75 3.28 -13.48 10.61
CA SER A 75 3.78 -13.33 11.98
C SER A 75 5.07 -14.16 12.10
N HIS A 76 6.20 -13.60 11.69
CA HIS A 76 7.49 -14.12 12.13
C HIS A 76 7.71 -13.68 13.57
N LEU A 77 7.04 -14.40 14.47
CA LEU A 77 7.06 -14.25 15.94
C LEU A 77 8.45 -14.36 16.58
N ARG A 78 9.53 -14.51 15.80
CA ARG A 78 10.86 -14.71 16.39
C ARG A 78 11.45 -13.47 17.04
N GLU A 79 11.04 -12.25 16.67
CA GLU A 79 11.67 -11.04 17.21
C GLU A 79 10.71 -9.87 17.46
N GLY A 80 9.40 -10.10 17.57
CA GLY A 80 8.46 -9.01 17.86
C GLY A 80 8.17 -8.07 16.68
N LEU A 81 8.64 -8.41 15.48
CA LEU A 81 8.28 -7.70 14.26
C LEU A 81 7.00 -8.28 13.68
N LEU A 82 5.91 -7.54 13.77
CA LEU A 82 4.80 -7.77 12.84
C LEU A 82 5.31 -7.32 11.48
N THR A 83 5.40 -8.23 10.51
CA THR A 83 5.52 -7.86 9.10
C THR A 83 4.16 -8.10 8.49
N CYS A 84 3.37 -7.04 8.41
CA CYS A 84 2.07 -7.12 7.76
C CYS A 84 2.32 -7.05 6.25
N PHE A 85 2.09 -8.14 5.53
CA PHE A 85 1.96 -8.12 4.07
C PHE A 85 0.54 -7.72 3.77
N VAL A 86 0.35 -6.43 3.53
CA VAL A 86 -0.91 -5.98 2.95
C VAL A 86 -0.86 -6.41 1.50
N LEU A 87 -1.64 -7.43 1.16
CA LEU A 87 -1.85 -7.92 -0.20
C LEU A 87 -3.34 -7.89 -0.43
N SER A 88 -3.83 -6.85 -1.09
CA SER A 88 -5.23 -6.78 -1.44
C SER A 88 -5.44 -7.20 -2.89
N CYS A 89 -6.37 -8.14 -3.12
CA CYS A 89 -6.76 -8.61 -4.45
C CYS A 89 -7.86 -7.76 -5.11
N GLN A 90 -8.32 -6.67 -4.49
CA GLN A 90 -9.33 -5.81 -5.11
C GLN A 90 -8.77 -4.41 -5.32
N GLU A 91 -8.61 -4.06 -6.60
CA GLU A 91 -7.52 -3.20 -7.02
C GLU A 91 -7.77 -1.71 -7.03
N ILE A 92 -9.00 -1.22 -7.02
CA ILE A 92 -9.25 0.23 -6.97
C ILE A 92 -10.61 0.42 -6.33
N TRP A 93 -10.66 1.13 -5.20
CA TRP A 93 -11.93 1.35 -4.50
C TRP A 93 -12.59 2.67 -4.87
N ASN A 94 -11.82 3.66 -5.35
CA ASN A 94 -12.35 4.96 -5.75
C ASN A 94 -12.78 5.00 -7.23
N SER A 95 -12.58 3.93 -8.01
CA SER A 95 -12.85 3.88 -9.46
C SER A 95 -13.27 2.49 -9.93
N PRO A 96 -14.11 2.39 -10.97
CA PRO A 96 -14.22 1.16 -11.76
C PRO A 96 -12.84 0.66 -12.24
N TYR A 97 -12.65 -0.66 -12.22
CA TYR A 97 -11.40 -1.28 -12.65
C TYR A 97 -11.37 -1.49 -14.16
N SER A 98 -11.12 -0.41 -14.91
CA SER A 98 -10.93 -0.46 -16.36
C SER A 98 -9.94 0.60 -16.84
N ASN A 99 -9.14 0.26 -17.86
CA ASN A 99 -8.17 1.17 -18.48
C ASN A 99 -8.79 2.51 -18.91
N ASP A 100 -10.02 2.48 -19.42
CA ASP A 100 -10.74 3.69 -19.86
C ASP A 100 -11.12 4.62 -18.71
N SER A 101 -11.25 4.08 -17.49
CA SER A 101 -11.62 4.86 -16.29
C SER A 101 -10.40 5.44 -15.60
N PHE A 102 -9.21 4.82 -15.73
CA PHE A 102 -8.10 5.16 -14.84
C PHE A 102 -7.67 6.63 -14.89
N SER A 103 -7.62 7.23 -16.07
CA SER A 103 -7.27 8.65 -16.22
C SER A 103 -8.32 9.59 -15.65
N VAL A 104 -9.61 9.23 -15.73
CA VAL A 104 -10.74 10.04 -15.25
C VAL A 104 -10.80 10.07 -13.72
N TYR A 105 -10.43 8.96 -13.08
CA TYR A 105 -10.49 8.81 -11.63
C TYR A 105 -9.15 9.01 -10.93
N ALA A 106 -8.08 9.27 -11.67
CA ALA A 106 -6.79 9.57 -11.08
C ALA A 106 -6.80 10.86 -10.26
N GLU A 107 -6.05 10.87 -9.17
CA GLU A 107 -5.95 11.97 -8.22
C GLU A 107 -4.48 12.35 -8.03
N ASP A 108 -4.20 13.65 -7.89
CA ASP A 108 -2.86 14.12 -7.59
C ASP A 108 -2.67 14.16 -6.07
N ILE A 109 -2.05 13.10 -5.56
CA ILE A 109 -1.80 12.92 -4.12
C ILE A 109 -0.80 13.97 -3.62
N ASP A 110 0.23 14.27 -4.41
CA ASP A 110 1.34 15.15 -3.98
C ASP A 110 0.96 16.63 -4.01
N ALA A 111 0.06 17.03 -4.91
CA ALA A 111 -0.52 18.37 -4.92
C ALA A 111 -1.61 18.58 -3.85
N GLY A 112 -1.94 17.56 -3.04
CA GLY A 112 -3.04 17.59 -2.07
C GLY A 112 -4.43 17.60 -2.72
N ALA A 113 -4.51 17.31 -4.02
CA ALA A 113 -5.75 17.32 -4.80
C ALA A 113 -6.36 15.91 -4.91
N SER A 114 -6.45 15.21 -3.77
CA SER A 114 -6.98 13.86 -3.68
C SER A 114 -8.07 13.76 -2.62
N PRO A 115 -9.37 13.74 -3.00
CA PRO A 115 -10.47 13.55 -2.04
C PRO A 115 -10.38 12.21 -1.29
N SER A 116 -9.80 11.17 -1.91
CA SER A 116 -9.57 9.89 -1.25
C SER A 116 -8.57 10.01 -0.11
N THR A 117 -7.39 10.59 -0.35
CA THR A 117 -6.37 10.75 0.70
C THR A 117 -6.79 11.75 1.77
N ALA A 118 -7.49 12.83 1.41
CA ALA A 118 -8.04 13.78 2.37
C ALA A 118 -9.02 13.10 3.35
N MET A 119 -9.91 12.25 2.84
CA MET A 119 -10.83 11.46 3.68
C MET A 119 -10.07 10.51 4.61
N LEU A 120 -9.04 9.81 4.11
CA LEU A 120 -8.26 8.86 4.91
C LEU A 120 -7.45 9.56 6.00
N SER A 121 -6.79 10.67 5.68
CA SER A 121 -6.05 11.50 6.63
C SER A 121 -6.98 12.05 7.72
N GLU A 122 -8.15 12.58 7.35
CA GLU A 122 -9.14 13.06 8.31
C GLU A 122 -9.59 11.95 9.28
N LEU A 123 -9.93 10.77 8.74
CA LEU A 123 -10.39 9.65 9.57
C LEU A 123 -9.28 9.07 10.45
N SER A 124 -8.05 9.01 9.97
CA SER A 124 -6.93 8.47 10.75
C SER A 124 -6.70 9.34 12.00
N ARG A 125 -6.83 10.67 11.88
CA ARG A 125 -6.81 11.60 13.01
C ARG A 125 -8.01 11.45 13.93
N ILE A 126 -9.23 11.50 13.38
CA ILE A 126 -10.46 11.53 14.20
C ILE A 126 -10.59 10.24 15.01
N LEU A 127 -10.29 9.10 14.38
CA LEU A 127 -10.45 7.78 14.98
C LEU A 127 -9.19 7.32 15.73
N LYS A 128 -8.05 7.98 15.52
CA LYS A 128 -6.73 7.61 16.07
C LYS A 128 -6.33 6.18 15.73
N ILE A 129 -6.43 5.85 14.46
CA ILE A 129 -6.11 4.52 13.92
C ILE A 129 -5.13 4.66 12.77
N THR A 130 -4.33 3.62 12.55
CA THR A 130 -3.53 3.50 11.33
C THR A 130 -4.45 3.06 10.19
N ILE A 131 -4.41 3.76 9.06
CA ILE A 131 -5.21 3.42 7.88
C ILE A 131 -4.27 3.10 6.73
N VAL A 132 -4.40 1.90 6.17
CA VAL A 132 -3.77 1.55 4.91
C VAL A 132 -4.82 1.69 3.83
N GLY A 133 -4.81 2.85 3.18
CA GLY A 133 -5.65 3.18 2.04
C GLY A 133 -5.03 2.62 0.78
N CYS A 134 -5.14 1.30 0.61
CA CYS A 134 -4.70 0.68 -0.63
C CYS A 134 -5.46 1.29 -1.81
N PHE A 135 -4.81 1.31 -2.97
CA PHE A 135 -5.49 1.36 -4.26
C PHE A 135 -6.21 2.68 -4.58
N ILE A 136 -5.44 3.77 -4.60
CA ILE A 136 -5.79 5.08 -5.16
C ILE A 136 -5.07 5.21 -6.50
N LEU A 137 -5.81 5.58 -7.55
CA LEU A 137 -5.20 5.97 -8.81
C LEU A 137 -4.50 7.30 -8.65
N GLU A 138 -3.18 7.27 -8.72
CA GLU A 138 -2.33 8.46 -8.59
C GLU A 138 -2.01 9.01 -9.99
N SER A 139 -2.20 10.30 -10.18
CA SER A 139 -1.64 11.05 -11.31
C SER A 139 -0.39 11.78 -10.84
N TYR A 140 0.75 11.49 -11.46
CA TYR A 140 2.02 12.17 -11.14
C TYR A 140 2.86 12.34 -12.41
N GLY A 141 3.25 13.57 -12.72
CA GLY A 141 4.11 13.86 -13.88
C GLY A 141 3.52 13.45 -15.24
N GLY A 142 2.19 13.37 -15.35
CA GLY A 142 1.49 12.89 -16.56
C GLY A 142 1.42 11.37 -16.70
N LEU A 143 1.93 10.63 -15.72
CA LEU A 143 1.83 9.18 -15.62
C LEU A 143 0.80 8.79 -14.56
N LEU A 144 0.23 7.60 -14.72
CA LEU A 144 -0.75 7.04 -13.80
C LEU A 144 -0.14 5.87 -13.03
N TYR A 145 -0.42 5.78 -11.74
CA TYR A 145 0.08 4.72 -10.89
C TYR A 145 -1.06 4.11 -10.07
N ASN A 146 -0.90 2.83 -9.76
CA ASN A 146 -1.70 2.18 -8.74
C ASN A 146 -0.97 2.33 -7.41
N THR A 147 -1.54 3.10 -6.49
CA THR A 147 -0.82 3.58 -5.30
C THR A 147 -1.53 3.22 -4.00
N CYS A 148 -0.78 2.73 -3.03
CA CYS A 148 -1.21 2.47 -1.66
C CYS A 148 -0.64 3.54 -0.72
N CYS A 149 -1.50 4.16 0.08
CA CYS A 149 -1.11 5.16 1.06
C CYS A 149 -1.28 4.63 2.48
N VAL A 150 -0.31 4.89 3.36
CA VAL A 150 -0.38 4.55 4.78
C VAL A 150 -0.47 5.83 5.60
N PHE A 151 -1.55 5.97 6.37
CA PHE A 151 -1.78 7.10 7.25
C PHE A 151 -1.58 6.71 8.71
N GLY A 152 -0.85 7.54 9.45
CA GLY A 152 -0.67 7.44 10.88
C GLY A 152 -1.90 7.93 11.65
N THR A 153 -1.88 7.70 12.96
CA THR A 153 -2.93 8.13 13.92
C THR A 153 -3.06 9.65 14.05
N ASP A 154 -2.12 10.39 13.46
CA ASP A 154 -1.94 11.83 13.53
C ASP A 154 -2.19 12.54 12.19
N GLU A 155 -2.87 11.89 11.24
CA GLU A 155 -3.20 12.42 9.90
C GLU A 155 -2.07 12.40 8.88
N ASN A 156 -0.84 12.11 9.31
CA ASN A 156 0.34 12.11 8.45
C ASN A 156 0.33 10.93 7.47
N LEU A 157 0.66 11.22 6.21
CA LEU A 157 0.99 10.20 5.21
C LEU A 157 2.38 9.64 5.53
N LEU A 158 2.42 8.47 6.15
CA LEU A 158 3.66 7.80 6.57
C LEU A 158 4.38 7.14 5.39
N ALA A 159 3.64 6.66 4.40
CA ALA A 159 4.22 6.03 3.22
C ALA A 159 3.28 6.04 2.01
N LYS A 160 3.89 6.01 0.82
CA LYS A 160 3.23 5.90 -0.48
C LYS A 160 3.96 4.84 -1.30
N ASP A 161 3.27 3.76 -1.65
CA ASP A 161 3.83 2.63 -2.41
C ASP A 161 3.12 2.50 -3.75
N ARG A 162 3.88 2.31 -4.84
CA ARG A 162 3.34 2.15 -6.19
C ARG A 162 3.50 0.70 -6.62
N LYS A 163 2.45 0.13 -7.23
CA LYS A 163 2.41 -1.28 -7.65
C LYS A 163 3.59 -1.64 -8.55
N ILE A 164 4.39 -2.61 -8.13
CA ILE A 164 5.60 -3.02 -8.86
C ILE A 164 5.23 -3.94 -10.02
N HIS A 165 4.42 -4.98 -9.75
CA HIS A 165 4.02 -5.95 -10.76
C HIS A 165 2.63 -5.62 -11.30
N LEU A 166 2.58 -4.99 -12.48
CA LEU A 166 1.30 -4.70 -13.15
C LEU A 166 0.62 -5.98 -13.64
N PHE A 167 -0.71 -5.97 -13.67
CA PHE A 167 -1.53 -7.11 -14.03
C PHE A 167 -1.76 -7.17 -15.54
N ASP A 168 -0.80 -7.76 -16.24
CA ASP A 168 -0.92 -8.05 -17.67
C ASP A 168 -1.25 -9.53 -17.89
N ILE A 169 -2.52 -9.80 -18.24
CA ILE A 169 -3.04 -11.13 -18.52
C ILE A 169 -3.67 -11.18 -19.91
N ASP A 170 -3.29 -12.21 -20.68
CA ASP A 170 -3.94 -12.53 -21.95
C ASP A 170 -4.19 -14.04 -22.01
N ILE A 171 -5.42 -14.44 -21.70
CA ILE A 171 -5.89 -15.81 -21.84
C ILE A 171 -6.89 -15.83 -23.00
N PRO A 172 -6.49 -16.36 -24.18
CA PRO A 172 -7.34 -16.43 -25.35
C PRO A 172 -8.70 -17.08 -25.04
N GLY A 173 -9.78 -16.38 -25.40
CA GLY A 173 -11.16 -16.82 -25.19
C GLY A 173 -11.68 -16.74 -23.76
N LYS A 174 -10.90 -16.20 -22.80
CA LYS A 174 -11.36 -16.01 -21.41
C LYS A 174 -11.27 -14.56 -20.95
N ILE A 175 -10.07 -14.02 -20.86
CA ILE A 175 -9.83 -12.68 -20.31
C ILE A 175 -8.55 -12.10 -20.90
N THR A 176 -8.64 -10.88 -21.41
CA THR A 176 -7.49 -10.07 -21.79
C THR A 176 -7.59 -8.76 -21.03
N PHE A 177 -6.62 -8.49 -20.17
CA PHE A 177 -6.51 -7.25 -19.42
C PHE A 177 -5.04 -6.88 -19.31
N ILE A 178 -4.67 -5.72 -19.84
CA ILE A 178 -3.29 -5.24 -19.89
C ILE A 178 -3.27 -3.92 -19.14
N GLU A 179 -2.89 -3.96 -17.87
CA GLU A 179 -2.83 -2.80 -16.98
C GLU A 179 -1.73 -1.82 -17.42
N SER A 180 -0.62 -2.35 -17.94
CA SER A 180 0.53 -1.58 -18.43
C SER A 180 0.25 -0.71 -19.65
N LYS A 181 -0.95 -0.82 -20.26
CA LYS A 181 -1.39 0.13 -21.29
C LYS A 181 -1.64 1.53 -20.74
N THR A 182 -1.94 1.63 -19.45
CA THR A 182 -2.42 2.87 -18.83
C THR A 182 -1.65 3.21 -17.56
N LEU A 183 -1.31 2.21 -16.74
CA LEU A 183 -0.59 2.42 -15.50
C LEU A 183 0.91 2.18 -15.67
N THR A 184 1.67 2.85 -14.81
CA THR A 184 3.13 2.80 -14.75
C THR A 184 3.56 1.99 -13.53
N VAL A 185 4.64 1.23 -13.68
CA VAL A 185 5.24 0.43 -12.60
C VAL A 185 5.78 1.33 -11.49
N GLY A 186 5.67 0.85 -10.25
CA GLY A 186 6.45 1.34 -9.12
C GLY A 186 7.86 0.75 -9.13
N GLU A 187 8.80 1.47 -8.50
CA GLU A 187 10.23 1.09 -8.47
C GLU A 187 10.78 0.97 -7.05
N THR A 188 9.95 1.21 -6.03
CA THR A 188 10.37 1.29 -4.62
C THR A 188 9.68 0.23 -3.79
N LEU A 189 10.44 -0.38 -2.88
CA LEU A 189 9.89 -1.26 -1.83
C LEU A 189 9.58 -0.43 -0.60
N THR A 190 8.35 -0.53 -0.12
CA THR A 190 7.88 0.29 1.00
C THR A 190 7.75 -0.51 2.29
N ILE A 191 8.50 -0.07 3.31
CA ILE A 191 8.42 -0.55 4.69
C ILE A 191 8.24 0.67 5.57
N VAL A 192 7.23 0.65 6.44
CA VAL A 192 6.89 1.78 7.31
C VAL A 192 6.63 1.31 8.73
N ASP A 193 7.16 2.03 9.72
CA ASP A 193 6.84 1.80 11.13
C ASP A 193 5.61 2.61 11.52
N THR A 194 4.69 1.94 12.23
CA THR A 194 3.43 2.51 12.71
C THR A 194 3.23 2.14 14.17
N GLU A 195 2.24 2.74 14.84
CA GLU A 195 1.91 2.40 16.24
C GLU A 195 1.49 0.93 16.42
N VAL A 196 1.01 0.28 15.36
CA VAL A 196 0.58 -1.14 15.36
C VAL A 196 1.69 -2.11 14.93
N GLY A 197 2.88 -1.61 14.59
CA GLY A 197 4.01 -2.40 14.13
C GLY A 197 4.54 -1.96 12.76
N ARG A 198 5.43 -2.78 12.20
CA ARG A 198 6.04 -2.56 10.90
C ARG A 198 5.14 -3.10 9.79
N ILE A 199 4.93 -2.32 8.74
CA ILE A 199 4.06 -2.69 7.63
C ILE A 199 4.87 -2.67 6.33
N SER A 200 4.76 -3.75 5.55
CA SER A 200 5.30 -3.84 4.20
C SER A 200 4.15 -3.89 3.19
N ILE A 201 4.28 -3.18 2.09
CA ILE A 201 3.17 -3.01 1.14
C ILE A 201 3.37 -3.87 -0.11
N GLY A 202 2.34 -4.64 -0.47
CA GLY A 202 2.26 -5.33 -1.76
C GLY A 202 0.89 -5.15 -2.38
N ILE A 203 0.83 -4.99 -3.68
CA ILE A 203 -0.37 -4.53 -4.37
C ILE A 203 -0.84 -5.63 -5.35
N CYS A 204 -1.95 -6.29 -5.01
CA CYS A 204 -2.63 -7.34 -5.78
C CYS A 204 -1.68 -8.38 -6.39
N TYR A 205 -1.32 -8.21 -7.66
CA TYR A 205 -0.52 -9.14 -8.44
C TYR A 205 0.86 -9.40 -7.84
N ASP A 206 1.36 -8.47 -7.03
CA ASP A 206 2.55 -8.64 -6.18
C ASP A 206 2.53 -9.93 -5.33
N ILE A 207 1.36 -10.45 -4.94
CA ILE A 207 1.22 -11.72 -4.20
C ILE A 207 1.82 -12.92 -4.95
N ARG A 208 1.90 -12.84 -6.28
CA ARG A 208 2.39 -13.94 -7.12
C ARG A 208 3.92 -13.99 -7.21
N PHE A 209 4.61 -13.02 -6.62
CA PHE A 209 6.05 -12.89 -6.61
C PHE A 209 6.55 -13.10 -5.18
N PRO A 210 6.68 -14.35 -4.70
CA PRO A 210 7.10 -14.63 -3.33
C PRO A 210 8.46 -14.02 -2.98
N GLU A 211 9.32 -13.76 -3.97
CA GLU A 211 10.57 -13.03 -3.83
C GLU A 211 10.38 -11.65 -3.20
N LEU A 212 9.29 -10.95 -3.54
CA LEU A 212 8.94 -9.67 -2.94
C LEU A 212 8.72 -9.82 -1.44
N ALA A 213 7.96 -10.84 -1.04
CA ALA A 213 7.73 -11.14 0.36
C ALA A 213 9.02 -11.53 1.08
N MET A 214 9.89 -12.31 0.45
CA MET A 214 11.20 -12.68 1.00
C MET A 214 12.10 -11.45 1.22
N ILE A 215 12.13 -10.51 0.27
CA ILE A 215 12.91 -9.27 0.40
C ILE A 215 12.37 -8.41 1.54
N TYR A 216 11.05 -8.29 1.67
CA TYR A 216 10.42 -7.55 2.77
C TYR A 216 10.72 -8.17 4.13
N VAL A 217 10.71 -9.50 4.26
CA VAL A 217 11.14 -10.16 5.50
C VAL A 217 12.61 -9.83 5.77
N ALA A 218 13.50 -9.99 4.79
CA ALA A 218 14.93 -9.72 4.96
C ALA A 218 15.21 -8.26 5.35
N ARG A 219 14.57 -7.30 4.68
CA ARG A 219 14.71 -5.85 4.96
C ARG A 219 14.01 -5.42 6.23
N GLY A 220 12.89 -6.06 6.58
CA GLY A 220 12.19 -5.80 7.84
C GLY A 220 13.07 -6.00 9.06
N PHE A 221 14.07 -6.89 8.98
CA PHE A 221 15.08 -7.07 10.03
C PHE A 221 16.24 -6.05 9.97
N SER A 222 16.53 -5.44 8.81
CA SER A 222 17.74 -4.63 8.59
C SER A 222 17.52 -3.12 8.39
N ASP A 223 16.38 -2.70 7.82
CA ASP A 223 16.15 -1.32 7.40
C ASP A 223 15.43 -0.53 8.51
N SER A 224 16.17 0.40 9.10
CA SER A 224 15.65 1.58 9.82
C SER A 224 16.05 2.88 9.10
N SER A 225 16.65 2.77 7.90
CA SER A 225 17.39 3.84 7.21
C SER A 225 16.59 4.66 6.20
N ASN A 226 15.37 4.24 5.81
CA ASN A 226 14.57 4.96 4.81
C ASN A 226 13.60 6.03 5.38
N MET A 227 13.69 6.36 6.67
CA MET A 227 12.83 7.37 7.30
C MET A 227 13.26 8.84 7.12
N LEU A 228 14.29 9.14 6.32
CA LEU A 228 14.78 10.51 6.09
C LEU A 228 15.15 10.73 4.62
N GLY A 229 14.13 10.87 3.77
CA GLY A 229 14.26 11.13 2.35
C GLY A 229 13.23 12.14 1.84
N ASN A 230 13.07 13.27 2.53
CA ASN A 230 12.47 14.50 2.01
C ASN A 230 12.95 15.68 2.86
N ASN A 231 13.99 16.37 2.38
CA ASN A 231 14.25 17.79 2.64
C ASN A 231 13.85 18.55 1.38
#